data_AF-A0A316WFS1-F1
#
_entry.id   AF-A0A316WFS1-F1
#
_cell.length_a   1.000
_cell.length_b   1.000
_cell.length_c   1.000
_cell.angle_alpha   90.00
_cell.angle_beta   90.00
_cell.angle_gamma   90.00
#
_symmetry.space_group_name_H-M   'P 1'
#
loop_
_entity.id
_entity.type
_entity.pdbx_description
1 polymer ?
#
loop_
_entity_poly.entity_id
_entity_poly.type
_entity_poly.pdbx_seq_one_letter_code
_entity_poly.pdbx_strand_id
1 'polypeptide(L)'
;MKKYLLLFIITVFVMSCSKKVEVKGKITGSSSLERIEFVEASGVGTLPLVNIGLDKDGNFSGNFDAPKDGMYVINYAGRQNLIYLEGGQKVNISGNGTTFPSEYVITGDAKKNNDFLTATMKFLAEYGSKVNLGALMGGDEAAFLKGMHKVEADINKNVDDLAKKNNPSKGLLEWKKNDVKVTILNLLANYEMSHGPMSGNPSYKASKAFKDYETQLETDKEAMVKTIPLYRQYLLVKMTPDFQKYAEANSKGKTGVTTSEMFAQYLKTKKDLSQTAKDYLLAFVMAQADIHPTSPAANIDKIKKIIDSDIKDATIKSDLLKMQVAITGLKIGEAAPDVALTKQDGKAYKLSENKGKPYMVFFYASWNPYISEATVPVLKEVVNFYKSKMNFVFVNVDDTKDQFIKTSNSLLKGIQGVNVYGEGGLNSDIAKKYGVYGFKLPCFVIIDKDGKIASRSFVNLGEQELVTVLDKQTGLSAPKAQPNVQMQPQLQLDPSAMQQAPQPANPQPAPTK
;
A
#
# COMPACT_ATOMS: atom_id res chain seq x y z
N MET A 1 -40.61 -54.07 -26.08
CA MET A 1 -40.25 -53.41 -24.80
C MET A 1 -39.15 -52.37 -25.07
N LYS A 2 -39.55 -51.10 -25.28
CA LYS A 2 -38.64 -49.97 -25.51
C LYS A 2 -38.26 -49.39 -24.13
N LYS A 3 -36.98 -49.40 -23.77
CA LYS A 3 -36.46 -48.72 -22.58
C LYS A 3 -36.03 -47.30 -22.99
N TYR A 4 -36.69 -46.30 -22.42
CA TYR A 4 -36.29 -44.90 -22.55
C TYR A 4 -35.12 -44.61 -21.61
N LEU A 5 -34.04 -44.09 -22.19
CA LEU A 5 -32.88 -43.52 -21.51
C LEU A 5 -33.26 -42.09 -21.09
N LEU A 6 -33.33 -41.81 -19.79
CA LEU A 6 -33.55 -40.45 -19.27
C LEU A 6 -32.24 -39.96 -18.66
N LEU A 7 -31.50 -39.18 -19.45
CA LEU A 7 -30.28 -38.48 -19.05
C LEU A 7 -30.67 -37.21 -18.28
N PHE A 8 -30.48 -37.22 -16.97
CA PHE A 8 -30.52 -36.00 -16.15
C PHE A 8 -29.20 -35.25 -16.34
N ILE A 9 -29.20 -34.23 -17.20
CA ILE A 9 -28.13 -33.22 -17.24
C ILE A 9 -28.40 -32.27 -16.07
N ILE A 10 -27.71 -32.49 -14.96
CA ILE A 10 -27.63 -31.49 -13.88
C ILE A 10 -26.63 -30.44 -14.36
N THR A 11 -27.13 -29.39 -15.01
CA THR A 11 -26.38 -28.17 -15.27
C THR A 11 -26.19 -27.46 -13.92
N VAL A 12 -25.08 -27.75 -13.24
CA VAL A 12 -24.63 -26.94 -12.10
C VAL A 12 -24.24 -25.59 -12.66
N PHE A 13 -25.17 -24.62 -12.64
CA PHE A 13 -24.81 -23.22 -12.69
C PHE A 13 -23.99 -22.94 -11.42
N VAL A 14 -22.67 -23.02 -11.53
CA VAL A 14 -21.79 -22.33 -10.60
C VAL A 14 -22.04 -20.84 -10.86
N MET A 15 -23.05 -20.28 -10.20
CA MET A 15 -23.12 -18.84 -10.00
C MET A 15 -21.87 -18.51 -9.20
N SER A 16 -20.79 -18.17 -9.92
CA SER A 16 -19.63 -17.52 -9.34
C SER A 16 -20.17 -16.25 -8.71
N CYS A 17 -20.47 -16.29 -7.41
CA CYS A 17 -20.76 -15.10 -6.63
C CYS A 17 -19.67 -14.08 -6.97
N SER A 18 -20.07 -12.97 -7.60
CA SER A 18 -19.15 -11.94 -8.03
C SER A 18 -18.40 -11.48 -6.78
N LYS A 19 -17.07 -11.66 -6.76
CA LYS A 19 -16.21 -11.12 -5.69
C LYS A 19 -16.09 -9.60 -5.74
N LYS A 20 -16.76 -8.95 -6.71
CA LYS A 20 -16.71 -7.50 -6.89
C LYS A 20 -17.47 -6.79 -5.79
N VAL A 21 -16.75 -5.95 -5.06
CA VAL A 21 -17.38 -4.96 -4.19
C VAL A 21 -17.80 -3.78 -5.06
N GLU A 22 -19.08 -3.43 -4.99
CA GLU A 22 -19.62 -2.22 -5.63
C GLU A 22 -19.61 -1.10 -4.59
N VAL A 23 -19.01 0.04 -4.93
CA VAL A 23 -18.97 1.20 -4.05
C VAL A 23 -19.56 2.40 -4.76
N LYS A 24 -20.50 3.08 -4.10
CA LYS A 24 -20.98 4.40 -4.54
C LYS A 24 -21.12 5.32 -3.35
N GLY A 25 -21.23 6.62 -3.59
CA GLY A 25 -21.28 7.54 -2.47
C GLY A 25 -21.28 9.00 -2.86
N LYS A 26 -21.24 9.84 -1.83
CA LYS A 26 -21.16 11.29 -1.95
C LYS A 26 -20.28 11.89 -0.86
N ILE A 27 -19.24 12.61 -1.25
CA ILE A 27 -18.44 13.43 -0.33
C ILE A 27 -18.78 14.91 -0.60
N THR A 28 -19.52 15.53 0.31
CA THR A 28 -19.88 16.95 0.21
C THR A 28 -18.67 17.85 0.46
N GLY A 29 -18.58 19.01 -0.17
CA GLY A 29 -17.43 19.92 -0.01
C GLY A 29 -16.12 19.37 -0.59
N SER A 30 -16.20 18.39 -1.49
CA SER A 30 -15.06 17.83 -2.20
C SER A 30 -14.64 18.70 -3.40
N SER A 31 -13.41 18.49 -3.85
CA SER A 31 -12.87 18.99 -5.11
C SER A 31 -12.90 17.91 -6.19
N SER A 32 -13.05 18.30 -7.46
CA SER A 32 -12.99 17.37 -8.60
C SER A 32 -11.61 16.75 -8.85
N LEU A 33 -10.57 17.24 -8.17
CA LEU A 33 -9.22 16.66 -8.18
C LEU A 33 -9.07 15.56 -7.13
N GLU A 34 -9.93 15.54 -6.12
CA GLU A 34 -9.86 14.54 -5.05
C GLU A 34 -10.39 13.20 -5.52
N ARG A 35 -9.86 12.14 -4.92
CA ARG A 35 -10.11 10.76 -5.32
C ARG A 35 -10.30 9.89 -4.11
N ILE A 36 -11.09 8.83 -4.28
CA ILE A 36 -11.28 7.78 -3.30
C ILE A 36 -10.60 6.49 -3.77
N GLU A 37 -9.80 5.89 -2.89
CA GLU A 37 -9.08 4.65 -3.16
C GLU A 37 -9.37 3.61 -2.09
N PHE A 38 -9.32 2.35 -2.49
CA PHE A 38 -9.39 1.22 -1.57
C PHE A 38 -8.12 0.38 -1.70
N VAL A 39 -7.53 0.04 -0.56
CA VAL A 39 -6.32 -0.79 -0.47
C VAL A 39 -6.63 -1.92 0.51
N GLU A 40 -6.26 -3.17 0.18
CA GLU A 40 -6.36 -4.24 1.16
C GLU A 40 -5.32 -4.00 2.29
N ALA A 41 -5.73 -4.05 3.55
CA ALA A 41 -4.91 -3.57 4.67
C ALA A 41 -4.03 -4.65 5.31
N SER A 42 -4.35 -5.92 5.08
CA SER A 42 -3.75 -7.06 5.80
C SER A 42 -2.68 -7.77 4.97
N GLY A 43 -2.58 -7.52 3.68
CA GLY A 43 -1.68 -8.18 2.75
C GLY A 43 -0.22 -7.80 2.96
N VAL A 44 0.61 -8.27 2.05
CA VAL A 44 2.04 -7.95 1.99
C VAL A 44 2.31 -7.37 0.62
N GLY A 45 2.70 -6.09 0.59
CA GLY A 45 2.88 -5.34 -0.65
C GLY A 45 1.60 -4.96 -1.37
N THR A 46 0.69 -4.30 -0.65
CA THR A 46 -0.63 -3.96 -1.17
C THR A 46 -0.59 -2.68 -2.01
N LEU A 47 -1.32 -2.70 -3.12
CA LEU A 47 -1.47 -1.58 -4.05
C LEU A 47 -2.94 -1.14 -4.07
N PRO A 48 -3.25 0.11 -4.45
CA PRO A 48 -4.62 0.53 -4.66
C PRO A 48 -5.37 -0.42 -5.61
N LEU A 49 -6.49 -0.96 -5.14
CA LEU A 49 -7.36 -1.86 -5.90
C LEU A 49 -8.24 -1.08 -6.89
N VAL A 50 -8.55 0.16 -6.53
CA VAL A 50 -9.29 1.10 -7.36
C VAL A 50 -8.93 2.53 -6.96
N ASN A 51 -9.09 3.44 -7.91
CA ASN A 51 -8.92 4.87 -7.74
C ASN A 51 -10.07 5.57 -8.48
N ILE A 52 -11.00 6.17 -7.75
CA ILE A 52 -12.28 6.67 -8.26
C ILE A 52 -12.32 8.19 -8.11
N GLY A 53 -12.61 8.90 -9.20
CA GLY A 53 -12.80 10.33 -9.21
C GLY A 53 -14.20 10.73 -8.73
N LEU A 54 -14.33 11.95 -8.24
CA LEU A 54 -15.61 12.52 -7.83
C LEU A 54 -16.13 13.47 -8.92
N ASP A 55 -17.45 13.47 -9.13
CA ASP A 55 -18.08 14.47 -9.97
C ASP A 55 -18.16 15.85 -9.27
N LYS A 56 -18.64 16.87 -9.99
CA LYS A 56 -18.77 18.24 -9.48
C LYS A 56 -19.66 18.38 -8.23
N ASP A 57 -20.55 17.41 -7.99
CA ASP A 57 -21.46 17.39 -6.85
C ASP A 57 -20.93 16.48 -5.73
N GLY A 58 -19.73 15.93 -5.91
CA GLY A 58 -19.05 15.05 -4.98
C GLY A 58 -19.51 13.60 -5.03
N ASN A 59 -20.29 13.19 -6.03
CA ASN A 59 -20.70 11.80 -6.17
C ASN A 59 -19.60 10.96 -6.79
N PHE A 60 -19.54 9.69 -6.41
CA PHE A 60 -18.64 8.70 -7.00
C PHE A 60 -19.31 7.34 -7.09
N SER A 61 -18.83 6.52 -8.02
CA SER A 61 -19.27 5.14 -8.23
C SER A 61 -18.16 4.33 -8.87
N GLY A 62 -17.98 3.10 -8.40
CA GLY A 62 -16.99 2.18 -8.93
C GLY A 62 -17.16 0.77 -8.37
N ASN A 63 -16.26 -0.11 -8.78
CA ASN A 63 -16.18 -1.47 -8.27
C ASN A 63 -14.74 -1.96 -8.31
N PHE A 64 -14.43 -2.96 -7.48
CA PHE A 64 -13.13 -3.63 -7.48
C PHE A 64 -13.27 -5.08 -7.01
N ASP A 65 -12.32 -5.91 -7.44
CA ASP A 65 -12.23 -7.28 -6.97
C ASP A 65 -11.58 -7.29 -5.58
N ALA A 66 -12.35 -7.64 -4.55
CA ALA A 66 -11.83 -7.85 -3.21
C ALA A 66 -11.02 -9.16 -3.18
N PRO A 67 -9.69 -9.12 -2.94
CA PRO A 67 -8.88 -10.34 -2.92
C PRO A 67 -9.28 -11.32 -1.81
N LYS A 68 -9.76 -10.80 -0.68
CA LYS A 68 -10.26 -11.56 0.47
C LYS A 68 -11.20 -10.73 1.33
N ASP A 69 -12.04 -11.38 2.12
CA ASP A 69 -12.77 -10.71 3.19
C ASP A 69 -11.77 -10.22 4.26
N GLY A 70 -11.96 -9.01 4.77
CA GLY A 70 -11.02 -8.46 5.73
C GLY A 70 -11.03 -6.94 5.86
N MET A 71 -9.93 -6.43 6.40
CA MET A 71 -9.71 -5.01 6.58
C MET A 71 -9.20 -4.36 5.29
N TYR A 72 -9.75 -3.20 4.98
CA TYR A 72 -9.36 -2.35 3.86
C TYR A 72 -9.10 -0.94 4.37
N VAL A 73 -8.13 -0.27 3.77
CA VAL A 73 -7.94 1.17 3.90
C VAL A 73 -8.84 1.84 2.87
N ILE A 74 -9.68 2.76 3.34
CA ILE A 74 -10.32 3.76 2.51
C ILE A 74 -9.47 5.03 2.56
N ASN A 75 -9.01 5.51 1.41
CA ASN A 75 -8.24 6.74 1.29
C ASN A 75 -9.05 7.76 0.51
N TYR A 76 -9.24 8.96 1.07
CA TYR A 76 -9.79 10.10 0.36
C TYR A 76 -8.88 11.31 0.54
N ALA A 77 -8.35 11.82 -0.57
CA ALA A 77 -7.44 12.96 -0.59
C ALA A 77 -6.24 12.82 0.39
N GLY A 78 -5.66 11.62 0.48
CA GLY A 78 -4.53 11.31 1.37
C GLY A 78 -4.92 10.97 2.81
N ARG A 79 -6.19 11.15 3.18
CA ARG A 79 -6.71 10.84 4.52
C ARG A 79 -7.29 9.45 4.54
N GLN A 80 -6.92 8.68 5.55
CA GLN A 80 -7.17 7.24 5.58
C GLN A 80 -8.00 6.83 6.78
N ASN A 81 -8.85 5.83 6.59
CA ASN A 81 -9.44 5.05 7.69
C ASN A 81 -9.46 3.57 7.35
N LEU A 82 -9.66 2.74 8.37
CA LEU A 82 -9.88 1.31 8.22
C LEU A 82 -11.37 0.98 8.19
N ILE A 83 -11.75 0.14 7.24
CA ILE A 83 -13.09 -0.42 7.09
C ILE A 83 -13.00 -1.93 6.92
N TYR A 84 -14.09 -2.64 7.16
CA TYR A 84 -14.18 -4.08 6.89
C TYR A 84 -15.11 -4.34 5.71
N LEU A 85 -14.65 -5.12 4.73
CA LEU A 85 -15.39 -5.46 3.53
C LEU A 85 -15.35 -6.97 3.26
N GLU A 86 -16.43 -7.48 2.69
CA GLU A 86 -16.54 -8.85 2.19
C GLU A 86 -16.84 -8.84 0.69
N GLY A 87 -16.40 -9.88 -0.01
CA GLY A 87 -16.60 -10.01 -1.45
C GLY A 87 -18.08 -9.96 -1.83
N GLY A 88 -18.40 -9.22 -2.90
CA GLY A 88 -19.76 -9.12 -3.44
C GLY A 88 -20.67 -8.10 -2.75
N GLN A 89 -20.16 -7.35 -1.77
CA GLN A 89 -20.95 -6.35 -1.06
C GLN A 89 -21.25 -5.10 -1.91
N LYS A 90 -22.43 -4.52 -1.69
CA LYS A 90 -22.81 -3.19 -2.15
C LYS A 90 -22.67 -2.18 -1.01
N VAL A 91 -21.75 -1.24 -1.19
CA VAL A 91 -21.32 -0.29 -0.16
C VAL A 91 -21.71 1.12 -0.59
N ASN A 92 -22.39 1.84 0.30
CA ASN A 92 -22.68 3.26 0.12
C ASN A 92 -21.91 4.07 1.15
N ILE A 93 -21.18 5.10 0.72
CA ILE A 93 -20.36 5.92 1.61
C ILE A 93 -20.73 7.39 1.45
N SER A 94 -21.11 8.04 2.56
CA SER A 94 -21.47 9.45 2.57
C SER A 94 -20.65 10.19 3.61
N GLY A 95 -20.12 11.36 3.28
CA GLY A 95 -19.31 12.15 4.20
C GLY A 95 -19.14 13.60 3.78
N ASN A 96 -18.27 14.31 4.50
CA ASN A 96 -17.85 15.66 4.16
C ASN A 96 -16.34 15.71 3.97
N GLY A 97 -15.91 16.41 2.93
CA GLY A 97 -14.52 16.53 2.54
C GLY A 97 -13.66 17.24 3.58
N THR A 98 -14.19 18.04 4.49
CA THR A 98 -13.39 18.67 5.55
C THR A 98 -13.24 17.80 6.79
N THR A 99 -14.24 16.97 7.12
CA THR A 99 -14.26 16.15 8.33
C THR A 99 -13.85 14.69 8.10
N PHE A 100 -13.73 14.24 6.85
CA PHE A 100 -13.14 12.93 6.54
C PHE A 100 -11.69 12.87 7.06
N PRO A 101 -11.23 11.76 7.66
CA PRO A 101 -11.93 10.47 7.86
C PRO A 101 -12.72 10.38 9.17
N SER A 102 -12.73 11.42 10.00
CA SER A 102 -13.33 11.39 11.34
C SER A 102 -14.85 11.24 11.30
N GLU A 103 -15.52 11.79 10.29
CA GLU A 103 -16.98 11.74 10.15
C GLU A 103 -17.39 11.32 8.74
N TYR A 104 -17.83 10.06 8.61
CA TYR A 104 -18.51 9.55 7.43
C TYR A 104 -19.41 8.37 7.81
N VAL A 105 -20.35 8.03 6.95
CA VAL A 105 -21.35 6.99 7.15
C VAL A 105 -21.21 5.93 6.08
N ILE A 106 -21.16 4.68 6.50
CA ILE A 106 -21.27 3.51 5.62
C ILE A 106 -22.67 2.92 5.74
N THR A 107 -23.33 2.71 4.62
CA THR A 107 -24.60 1.97 4.53
C THR A 107 -24.53 0.89 3.44
N GLY A 108 -25.60 0.12 3.27
CA GLY A 108 -25.60 -1.08 2.42
C GLY A 108 -25.13 -2.32 3.19
N ASP A 109 -24.59 -3.29 2.47
CA ASP A 109 -24.29 -4.63 3.01
C ASP A 109 -23.19 -4.58 4.10
N ALA A 110 -22.25 -3.65 3.95
CA ALA A 110 -21.13 -3.49 4.88
C ALA A 110 -21.49 -2.73 6.18
N LYS A 111 -22.73 -2.23 6.33
CA LYS A 111 -23.13 -1.35 7.44
C LYS A 111 -22.85 -1.96 8.80
N LYS A 112 -23.39 -3.16 9.07
CA LYS A 112 -23.31 -3.81 10.40
C LYS A 112 -21.87 -4.06 10.84
N ASN A 113 -21.04 -4.51 9.90
CA ASN A 113 -19.62 -4.75 10.14
C ASN A 113 -18.88 -3.46 10.52
N ASN A 114 -19.14 -2.37 9.78
CA ASN A 114 -18.44 -1.12 10.02
C ASN A 114 -19.00 -0.33 11.20
N ASP A 115 -20.29 -0.46 11.52
CA ASP A 115 -20.87 0.05 12.77
C ASP A 115 -20.21 -0.62 13.99
N PHE A 116 -20.04 -1.95 13.94
CA PHE A 116 -19.32 -2.70 14.98
C PHE A 116 -17.86 -2.22 15.09
N LEU A 117 -17.14 -2.12 13.97
CA LEU A 117 -15.76 -1.67 13.96
C LEU A 117 -15.61 -0.26 14.56
N THR A 118 -16.45 0.67 14.14
CA THR A 118 -16.47 2.06 14.63
C THR A 118 -16.75 2.12 16.13
N ALA A 119 -17.74 1.35 16.61
CA ALA A 119 -18.07 1.28 18.03
C ALA A 119 -16.91 0.70 18.86
N THR A 120 -16.21 -0.33 18.36
CA THR A 120 -15.03 -0.88 19.05
C THR A 120 -13.88 0.11 19.08
N MET A 121 -13.61 0.84 18.00
CA MET A 121 -12.57 1.88 17.96
C MET A 121 -12.85 3.01 18.96
N LYS A 122 -14.11 3.47 19.03
CA LYS A 122 -14.54 4.47 19.99
C LYS A 122 -14.33 4.00 21.43
N PHE A 123 -14.75 2.77 21.75
CA PHE A 123 -14.52 2.20 23.07
C PHE A 123 -13.03 2.12 23.40
N LEU A 124 -12.19 1.67 22.47
CA LEU A 124 -10.75 1.55 22.71
C LEU A 124 -10.09 2.91 22.96
N ALA A 125 -10.51 3.96 22.26
CA ALA A 125 -10.03 5.33 22.51
C ALA A 125 -10.41 5.81 23.93
N GLU A 126 -11.66 5.60 24.34
CA GLU A 126 -12.15 5.95 25.69
C GLU A 126 -11.56 5.10 26.81
N TYR A 127 -11.27 3.83 26.52
CA TYR A 127 -10.66 2.90 27.47
C TYR A 127 -9.17 3.20 27.63
N GLY A 128 -8.46 3.43 26.54
CA GLY A 128 -7.04 3.77 26.53
C GLY A 128 -6.71 5.03 27.32
N SER A 129 -7.60 6.03 27.34
CA SER A 129 -7.40 7.24 28.16
C SER A 129 -7.56 7.01 29.66
N LYS A 130 -8.19 5.90 30.07
CA LYS A 130 -8.40 5.52 31.48
C LYS A 130 -7.34 4.54 31.99
N VAL A 131 -6.77 3.72 31.10
CA VAL A 131 -5.73 2.75 31.47
C VAL A 131 -4.39 3.45 31.56
N ASN A 132 -3.78 3.44 32.75
CA ASN A 132 -2.42 3.93 32.93
C ASN A 132 -1.40 2.88 32.45
N LEU A 133 -1.25 2.79 31.12
CA LEU A 133 -0.28 1.89 30.49
C LEU A 133 1.16 2.18 30.94
N GLY A 134 1.51 3.45 31.16
CA GLY A 134 2.85 3.82 31.66
C GLY A 134 3.16 3.21 33.03
N ALA A 135 2.20 3.28 33.96
CA ALA A 135 2.35 2.66 35.28
C ALA A 135 2.42 1.13 35.20
N LEU A 136 1.63 0.50 34.32
CA LEU A 136 1.71 -0.94 34.11
C LEU A 136 3.08 -1.37 33.54
N MET A 137 3.58 -0.64 32.54
CA MET A 137 4.85 -0.92 31.88
C MET A 137 6.06 -0.68 32.80
N GLY A 138 5.96 0.26 33.73
CA GLY A 138 7.01 0.56 34.73
C GLY A 138 6.95 -0.29 36.00
N GLY A 139 5.88 -1.05 36.20
CA GLY A 139 5.69 -1.90 37.38
C GLY A 139 6.44 -3.23 37.30
N ASP A 140 6.38 -4.00 38.40
CA ASP A 140 6.86 -5.38 38.42
C ASP A 140 6.01 -6.30 37.51
N GLU A 141 6.58 -7.46 37.16
CA GLU A 141 5.99 -8.36 36.17
C GLU A 141 4.62 -8.89 36.62
N ALA A 142 4.43 -9.15 37.92
CA ALA A 142 3.17 -9.68 38.43
C ALA A 142 2.05 -8.64 38.33
N ALA A 143 2.34 -7.38 38.68
CA ALA A 143 1.42 -6.26 38.51
C ALA A 143 1.09 -6.01 37.05
N PHE A 144 2.10 -6.06 36.17
CA PHE A 144 1.94 -5.91 34.73
C PHE A 144 1.03 -7.00 34.15
N LEU A 145 1.30 -8.28 34.42
CA LEU A 145 0.49 -9.40 33.92
C LEU A 145 -0.96 -9.32 34.40
N LYS A 146 -1.17 -8.98 35.68
CA LYS A 146 -2.53 -8.75 36.21
C LYS A 146 -3.24 -7.61 35.46
N GLY A 147 -2.52 -6.54 35.15
CA GLY A 147 -3.04 -5.44 34.33
C GLY A 147 -3.41 -5.89 32.93
N MET A 148 -2.57 -6.68 32.26
CA MET A 148 -2.82 -7.16 30.91
C MET A 148 -4.03 -8.12 30.84
N HIS A 149 -4.16 -9.05 31.79
CA HIS A 149 -5.36 -9.89 31.90
C HIS A 149 -6.63 -9.06 32.09
N LYS A 150 -6.57 -8.00 32.89
CA LYS A 150 -7.71 -7.09 33.06
C LYS A 150 -8.04 -6.35 31.77
N VAL A 151 -7.03 -5.81 31.08
CA VAL A 151 -7.20 -5.12 29.79
C VAL A 151 -7.83 -6.06 28.76
N GLU A 152 -7.30 -7.28 28.63
CA GLU A 152 -7.85 -8.31 27.74
C GLU A 152 -9.32 -8.62 28.07
N ALA A 153 -9.64 -8.85 29.35
CA ALA A 153 -11.00 -9.19 29.78
C ALA A 153 -12.00 -8.04 29.53
N ASP A 154 -11.62 -6.80 29.86
CA ASP A 154 -12.45 -5.62 29.67
C ASP A 154 -12.74 -5.38 28.17
N ILE A 155 -11.72 -5.53 27.31
CA ILE A 155 -11.88 -5.38 25.87
C ILE A 155 -12.74 -6.50 25.28
N ASN A 156 -12.48 -7.76 25.63
CA ASN A 156 -13.26 -8.90 25.12
C ASN A 156 -14.73 -8.81 25.53
N LYS A 157 -15.01 -8.41 26.77
CA LYS A 157 -16.38 -8.16 27.22
C LYS A 157 -17.07 -7.09 26.37
N ASN A 158 -16.38 -5.98 26.10
CA ASN A 158 -16.93 -4.93 25.24
C ASN A 158 -17.16 -5.41 23.81
N VAL A 159 -16.23 -6.17 23.24
CA VAL A 159 -16.35 -6.80 21.92
C VAL A 159 -17.60 -7.66 21.85
N ASP A 160 -17.84 -8.53 22.83
CA ASP A 160 -19.02 -9.40 22.85
C ASP A 160 -20.33 -8.60 23.03
N ASP A 161 -20.33 -7.57 23.88
CA ASP A 161 -21.50 -6.70 24.09
C ASP A 161 -21.84 -5.90 22.81
N LEU A 162 -20.83 -5.36 22.12
CA LEU A 162 -21.00 -4.68 20.84
C LEU A 162 -21.37 -5.62 19.70
N ALA A 163 -20.90 -6.87 19.71
CA ALA A 163 -21.28 -7.88 18.73
C ALA A 163 -22.78 -8.20 18.83
N LYS A 164 -23.33 -8.33 20.04
CA LYS A 164 -24.78 -8.49 20.25
C LYS A 164 -25.59 -7.32 19.72
N LYS A 165 -25.07 -6.10 19.86
CA LYS A 165 -25.75 -4.86 19.42
C LYS A 165 -25.71 -4.69 17.89
N ASN A 166 -24.56 -4.92 17.27
CA ASN A 166 -24.32 -4.57 15.87
C ASN A 166 -24.43 -5.77 14.92
N ASN A 167 -24.38 -7.00 15.44
CA ASN A 167 -24.46 -8.24 14.67
C ASN A 167 -23.46 -8.27 13.49
N PRO A 168 -22.14 -8.13 13.75
CA PRO A 168 -21.12 -8.24 12.71
C PRO A 168 -21.06 -9.66 12.17
N SER A 169 -20.40 -9.85 11.04
CA SER A 169 -20.11 -11.17 10.52
C SER A 169 -19.19 -11.96 11.44
N LYS A 170 -19.26 -13.29 11.34
CA LYS A 170 -18.41 -14.19 12.11
C LYS A 170 -16.93 -13.94 11.85
N GLY A 171 -16.55 -13.70 10.59
CA GLY A 171 -15.17 -13.42 10.19
C GLY A 171 -14.61 -12.15 10.85
N LEU A 172 -15.39 -11.06 10.89
CA LEU A 172 -14.98 -9.84 11.57
C LEU A 172 -14.87 -10.02 13.09
N LEU A 173 -15.80 -10.76 13.71
CA LEU A 173 -15.74 -11.03 15.14
C LEU A 173 -14.50 -11.85 15.53
N GLU A 174 -14.18 -12.89 14.75
CA GLU A 174 -12.98 -13.71 14.93
C GLU A 174 -11.70 -12.88 14.73
N TRP A 175 -11.65 -12.08 13.65
CA TRP A 175 -10.56 -11.16 13.40
C TRP A 175 -10.36 -10.20 14.58
N LYS A 176 -11.45 -9.62 15.12
CA LYS A 176 -11.36 -8.68 16.24
C LYS A 176 -10.85 -9.34 17.52
N LYS A 177 -11.27 -10.58 17.81
CA LYS A 177 -10.74 -11.33 18.97
C LYS A 177 -9.25 -11.62 18.82
N ASN A 178 -8.79 -11.93 17.61
CA ASN A 178 -7.37 -12.11 17.33
C ASN A 178 -6.60 -10.78 17.42
N ASP A 179 -7.17 -9.67 16.94
CA ASP A 179 -6.60 -8.32 17.07
C ASP A 179 -6.35 -7.91 18.54
N VAL A 180 -7.28 -8.25 19.44
CA VAL A 180 -7.11 -8.04 20.89
C VAL A 180 -5.92 -8.85 21.41
N LYS A 181 -5.86 -10.15 21.11
CA LYS A 181 -4.74 -11.01 21.53
C LYS A 181 -3.40 -10.48 21.03
N VAL A 182 -3.33 -10.08 19.78
CA VAL A 182 -2.12 -9.54 19.14
C VAL A 182 -1.70 -8.20 19.75
N THR A 183 -2.67 -7.34 20.09
CA THR A 183 -2.39 -6.09 20.81
C THR A 183 -1.71 -6.37 22.14
N ILE A 184 -2.24 -7.33 22.92
CA ILE A 184 -1.62 -7.74 24.19
C ILE A 184 -0.23 -8.35 23.95
N LEU A 185 -0.07 -9.25 22.97
CA LEU A 185 1.25 -9.83 22.63
C LEU A 185 2.31 -8.76 22.35
N ASN A 186 1.95 -7.67 21.67
CA ASN A 186 2.89 -6.57 21.43
C ASN A 186 3.25 -5.81 22.72
N LEU A 187 2.28 -5.62 23.63
CA LEU A 187 2.56 -5.03 24.94
C LEU A 187 3.47 -5.93 25.78
N LEU A 188 3.25 -7.26 25.74
CA LEU A 188 4.13 -8.23 26.38
C LEU A 188 5.56 -8.15 25.79
N ALA A 189 5.70 -8.20 24.46
CA ALA A 189 7.02 -8.11 23.82
C ALA A 189 7.76 -6.81 24.17
N ASN A 190 7.05 -5.68 24.18
CA ASN A 190 7.62 -4.39 24.55
C ASN A 190 8.07 -4.37 26.01
N TYR A 191 7.24 -4.90 26.93
CA TYR A 191 7.60 -5.03 28.33
C TYR A 191 8.86 -5.88 28.51
N GLU A 192 8.89 -7.09 27.92
CA GLU A 192 10.04 -7.98 28.04
C GLU A 192 11.35 -7.33 27.54
N MET A 193 11.25 -6.58 26.44
CA MET A 193 12.40 -5.90 25.84
C MET A 193 12.88 -4.69 26.65
N SER A 194 11.96 -3.87 27.18
CA SER A 194 12.32 -2.63 27.87
C SER A 194 12.52 -2.78 29.38
N HIS A 195 11.92 -3.80 30.01
CA HIS A 195 11.87 -3.89 31.46
C HIS A 195 13.25 -4.07 32.10
N GLY A 196 14.12 -4.89 31.51
CA GLY A 196 15.48 -5.07 32.04
C GLY A 196 16.26 -3.76 32.12
N PRO A 197 16.43 -3.02 31.01
CA PRO A 197 17.03 -1.69 31.02
C PRO A 197 16.32 -0.69 31.95
N MET A 198 14.99 -0.66 31.96
CA MET A 198 14.21 0.29 32.78
C MET A 198 14.31 0.04 34.28
N SER A 199 14.37 -1.23 34.69
CA SER A 199 14.50 -1.63 36.11
C SER A 199 15.95 -1.66 36.60
N GLY A 200 16.93 -1.37 35.73
CA GLY A 200 18.35 -1.52 36.05
C GLY A 200 18.82 -2.98 36.14
N ASN A 201 18.02 -3.93 35.63
CA ASN A 201 18.33 -5.36 35.60
C ASN A 201 18.52 -5.85 34.15
N PRO A 202 19.70 -5.69 33.54
CA PRO A 202 19.96 -6.14 32.17
C PRO A 202 19.89 -7.67 32.00
N SER A 203 19.86 -8.44 33.10
CA SER A 203 19.71 -9.90 33.10
C SER A 203 18.27 -10.37 33.30
N TYR A 204 17.29 -9.47 33.24
CA TYR A 204 15.87 -9.81 33.36
C TYR A 204 15.49 -10.92 32.36
N LYS A 205 14.72 -11.89 32.86
CA LYS A 205 14.10 -12.94 32.06
C LYS A 205 12.65 -13.05 32.50
N ALA A 206 11.75 -13.03 31.53
CA ALA A 206 10.33 -13.19 31.78
C ALA A 206 10.03 -14.52 32.49
N SER A 207 9.11 -14.49 33.47
CA SER A 207 8.77 -15.69 34.25
C SER A 207 8.00 -16.73 33.43
N LYS A 208 7.81 -17.92 34.02
CA LYS A 208 6.95 -18.95 33.43
C LYS A 208 5.51 -18.44 33.22
N ALA A 209 4.96 -17.67 34.17
CA ALA A 209 3.60 -17.15 34.05
C ALA A 209 3.46 -16.21 32.84
N PHE A 210 4.48 -15.39 32.59
CA PHE A 210 4.55 -14.54 31.41
C PHE A 210 4.54 -15.37 30.12
N LYS A 211 5.40 -16.40 30.04
CA LYS A 211 5.49 -17.27 28.86
C LYS A 211 4.25 -18.12 28.62
N ASP A 212 3.62 -18.58 29.68
CA ASP A 212 2.34 -19.28 29.60
C ASP A 212 1.25 -18.36 29.04
N TYR A 213 1.22 -17.09 29.46
CA TYR A 213 0.26 -16.12 28.94
C TYR A 213 0.51 -15.77 27.47
N GLU A 214 1.77 -15.52 27.07
CA GLU A 214 2.13 -15.37 25.64
C GLU A 214 1.60 -16.58 24.82
N THR A 215 1.84 -17.80 25.30
CA THR A 215 1.42 -19.03 24.60
C THR A 215 -0.10 -19.13 24.48
N GLN A 216 -0.85 -18.73 25.50
CA GLN A 216 -2.32 -18.73 25.48
C GLN A 216 -2.92 -17.73 24.49
N LEU A 217 -2.22 -16.63 24.21
CA LEU A 217 -2.66 -15.63 23.24
C LEU A 217 -2.35 -16.05 21.79
N GLU A 218 -1.43 -16.99 21.58
CA GLU A 218 -1.01 -17.45 20.25
C GLU A 218 -1.78 -18.69 19.73
N THR A 219 -3.05 -18.87 20.08
CA THR A 219 -3.83 -20.08 19.70
C THR A 219 -4.22 -20.15 18.22
N ASP A 220 -4.15 -19.05 17.47
CA ASP A 220 -4.56 -18.96 16.06
C ASP A 220 -3.49 -18.28 15.19
N LYS A 221 -2.26 -18.78 15.29
CA LYS A 221 -1.07 -18.17 14.65
C LYS A 221 -1.23 -18.01 13.13
N GLU A 222 -1.84 -18.99 12.47
CA GLU A 222 -2.05 -18.98 11.01
C GLU A 222 -3.00 -17.86 10.58
N ALA A 223 -4.13 -17.65 11.25
CA ALA A 223 -5.02 -16.54 10.90
C ALA A 223 -4.38 -15.20 11.25
N MET A 224 -3.75 -15.10 12.43
CA MET A 224 -3.09 -13.87 12.88
C MET A 224 -1.98 -13.43 11.91
N VAL A 225 -1.14 -14.37 11.44
CA VAL A 225 -0.06 -14.02 10.50
C VAL A 225 -0.59 -13.62 9.13
N LYS A 226 -1.73 -14.17 8.69
CA LYS A 226 -2.37 -13.82 7.41
C LYS A 226 -3.10 -12.48 7.43
N THR A 227 -3.67 -12.10 8.56
CA THR A 227 -4.70 -11.04 8.64
C THR A 227 -4.36 -9.87 9.55
N ILE A 228 -3.30 -9.97 10.37
CA ILE A 228 -2.94 -8.93 11.33
C ILE A 228 -1.46 -8.56 11.14
N PRO A 229 -1.15 -7.45 10.43
CA PRO A 229 0.23 -6.97 10.27
C PRO A 229 0.97 -6.79 11.62
N LEU A 230 0.25 -6.39 12.67
CA LEU A 230 0.80 -6.23 14.01
C LEU A 230 1.28 -7.57 14.65
N TYR A 231 0.76 -8.72 14.22
CA TYR A 231 1.27 -10.02 14.66
C TYR A 231 2.59 -10.35 13.97
N ARG A 232 2.73 -9.98 12.69
CA ARG A 232 4.01 -10.09 11.98
C ARG A 232 5.07 -9.22 12.66
N GLN A 233 4.71 -8.00 13.05
CA GLN A 233 5.59 -7.12 13.83
C GLN A 233 6.02 -7.78 15.14
N TYR A 234 5.08 -8.35 15.91
CA TYR A 234 5.38 -9.10 17.14
C TYR A 234 6.39 -10.22 16.88
N LEU A 235 6.13 -11.08 15.90
CA LEU A 235 7.04 -12.18 15.55
C LEU A 235 8.43 -11.66 15.16
N LEU A 236 8.51 -10.58 14.38
CA LEU A 236 9.78 -9.97 14.00
C LEU A 236 10.55 -9.43 15.20
N VAL A 237 9.89 -8.71 16.11
CA VAL A 237 10.50 -8.23 17.36
C VAL A 237 11.10 -9.38 18.16
N LYS A 238 10.36 -10.49 18.33
CA LYS A 238 10.86 -11.69 19.02
C LYS A 238 12.04 -12.34 18.30
N MET A 239 12.10 -12.23 16.96
CA MET A 239 13.18 -12.78 16.15
C MET A 239 14.41 -11.88 16.03
N THR A 240 14.30 -10.58 16.33
CA THR A 240 15.36 -9.59 16.11
C THR A 240 16.70 -9.97 16.75
N PRO A 241 16.79 -10.36 18.04
CA PRO A 241 18.08 -10.66 18.66
C PRO A 241 18.80 -11.85 18.01
N ASP A 242 18.05 -12.89 17.67
CA ASP A 242 18.56 -14.07 16.98
C ASP A 242 18.96 -13.76 15.53
N PHE A 243 18.15 -12.96 14.84
CA PHE A 243 18.42 -12.55 13.47
C PHE A 243 19.66 -11.66 13.38
N GLN A 244 19.86 -10.72 14.31
CA GLN A 244 21.06 -9.89 14.37
C GLN A 244 22.33 -10.74 14.53
N LYS A 245 22.34 -11.67 15.48
CA LYS A 245 23.46 -12.61 15.66
C LYS A 245 23.71 -13.46 14.41
N TYR A 246 22.64 -13.95 13.77
CA TYR A 246 22.74 -14.70 12.53
C TYR A 246 23.32 -13.84 11.40
N ALA A 247 22.81 -12.62 11.21
CA ALA A 247 23.24 -11.70 10.18
C ALA A 247 24.71 -11.30 10.37
N GLU A 248 25.14 -10.96 11.59
CA GLU A 248 26.54 -10.66 11.91
C GLU A 248 27.47 -11.83 11.62
N ALA A 249 27.07 -13.06 11.96
CA ALA A 249 27.87 -14.25 11.69
C ALA A 249 27.97 -14.56 10.18
N ASN A 250 26.91 -14.31 9.41
CA ASN A 250 26.80 -14.75 8.02
C ASN A 250 27.09 -13.65 6.98
N SER A 251 27.24 -12.39 7.39
CA SER A 251 27.55 -11.25 6.50
C SER A 251 29.01 -10.81 6.52
N LYS A 252 29.84 -11.30 7.46
CA LYS A 252 31.27 -10.94 7.55
C LYS A 252 31.99 -11.14 6.22
N GLY A 253 32.60 -10.05 5.73
CA GLY A 253 33.36 -10.04 4.47
C GLY A 253 32.51 -10.07 3.19
N LYS A 254 31.18 -10.03 3.28
CA LYS A 254 30.28 -10.00 2.12
C LYS A 254 29.77 -8.58 1.87
N THR A 255 29.83 -8.13 0.62
CA THR A 255 29.26 -6.86 0.18
C THR A 255 28.03 -7.07 -0.68
N GLY A 256 27.06 -6.15 -0.60
CA GLY A 256 25.87 -6.16 -1.46
C GLY A 256 24.86 -7.27 -1.13
N VAL A 257 24.91 -7.81 0.08
CA VAL A 257 23.88 -8.72 0.61
C VAL A 257 22.71 -7.89 1.07
N THR A 258 21.50 -8.23 0.63
CA THR A 258 20.28 -7.50 1.02
C THR A 258 19.74 -8.02 2.35
N THR A 259 18.94 -7.20 3.03
CA THR A 259 18.28 -7.60 4.29
C THR A 259 17.37 -8.80 4.05
N SER A 260 16.62 -8.81 2.96
CA SER A 260 15.74 -9.92 2.56
C SER A 260 16.50 -11.19 2.26
N GLU A 261 17.71 -11.11 1.67
CA GLU A 261 18.56 -12.27 1.43
C GLU A 261 19.00 -12.92 2.75
N MET A 262 19.48 -12.13 3.71
CA MET A 262 19.83 -12.63 5.04
C MET A 262 18.62 -13.17 5.79
N PHE A 263 17.49 -12.48 5.70
CA PHE A 263 16.28 -12.91 6.39
C PHE A 263 15.72 -14.21 5.80
N ALA A 264 15.71 -14.36 4.48
CA ALA A 264 15.31 -15.62 3.83
C ALA A 264 16.19 -16.79 4.26
N GLN A 265 17.51 -16.61 4.35
CA GLN A 265 18.43 -17.64 4.83
C GLN A 265 18.20 -17.96 6.32
N TYR A 266 17.97 -16.95 7.15
CA TYR A 266 17.61 -17.12 8.55
C TYR A 266 16.31 -17.92 8.73
N LEU A 267 15.25 -17.61 7.97
CA LEU A 267 13.97 -18.32 8.06
C LEU A 267 14.07 -19.82 7.69
N LYS A 268 15.05 -20.21 6.85
CA LYS A 268 15.33 -21.63 6.55
C LYS A 268 15.79 -22.40 7.79
N THR A 269 16.39 -21.72 8.77
CA THR A 269 16.84 -22.33 10.03
C THR A 269 15.69 -22.53 11.04
N LYS A 270 14.58 -21.80 10.89
CA LYS A 270 13.44 -21.83 11.82
C LYS A 270 12.47 -22.94 11.44
N LYS A 271 12.66 -24.13 12.03
CA LYS A 271 11.84 -25.34 11.76
C LYS A 271 10.47 -25.32 12.43
N ASP A 272 10.32 -24.49 13.46
CA ASP A 272 9.13 -24.26 14.26
C ASP A 272 8.10 -23.35 13.56
N LEU A 273 8.53 -22.57 12.57
CA LEU A 273 7.64 -21.72 11.76
C LEU A 273 7.01 -22.50 10.61
N SER A 274 5.70 -22.33 10.45
CA SER A 274 4.98 -22.82 9.27
C SER A 274 5.45 -22.12 7.99
N GLN A 275 5.20 -22.76 6.84
CA GLN A 275 5.53 -22.13 5.55
C GLN A 275 4.73 -20.84 5.33
N THR A 276 3.45 -20.81 5.74
CA THR A 276 2.65 -19.57 5.73
C THR A 276 3.37 -18.46 6.47
N ALA A 277 3.78 -18.71 7.72
CA ALA A 277 4.43 -17.69 8.53
C ALA A 277 5.72 -17.19 7.87
N LYS A 278 6.52 -18.10 7.29
CA LYS A 278 7.74 -17.74 6.55
C LYS A 278 7.44 -16.85 5.35
N ASP A 279 6.43 -17.20 4.54
CA ASP A 279 6.06 -16.42 3.35
C ASP A 279 5.62 -15.01 3.74
N TYR A 280 4.75 -14.86 4.74
CA TYR A 280 4.29 -13.55 5.20
C TYR A 280 5.37 -12.70 5.85
N LEU A 281 6.23 -13.30 6.69
CA LEU A 281 7.32 -12.58 7.33
C LEU A 281 8.37 -12.13 6.31
N LEU A 282 8.76 -13.02 5.38
CA LEU A 282 9.71 -12.67 4.33
C LEU A 282 9.17 -11.58 3.42
N ALA A 283 7.92 -11.71 2.98
CA ALA A 283 7.25 -10.71 2.15
C ALA A 283 7.17 -9.33 2.84
N PHE A 284 6.87 -9.32 4.14
CA PHE A 284 6.81 -8.09 4.93
C PHE A 284 8.19 -7.42 5.06
N VAL A 285 9.25 -8.20 5.29
CA VAL A 285 10.63 -7.69 5.31
C VAL A 285 11.06 -7.16 3.94
N MET A 286 10.76 -7.88 2.85
CA MET A 286 11.04 -7.43 1.48
C MET A 286 10.39 -6.09 1.17
N ALA A 287 9.11 -5.95 1.50
CA ALA A 287 8.35 -4.74 1.26
C ALA A 287 8.94 -3.51 1.97
N GLN A 288 9.51 -3.69 3.17
CA GLN A 288 10.06 -2.58 3.96
C GLN A 288 11.54 -2.29 3.69
N ALA A 289 12.34 -3.33 3.47
CA ALA A 289 13.80 -3.19 3.47
C ALA A 289 14.38 -2.98 2.07
N ASP A 290 13.89 -3.70 1.06
CA ASP A 290 14.60 -3.82 -0.24
C ASP A 290 13.74 -3.49 -1.46
N ILE A 291 12.43 -3.22 -1.29
CA ILE A 291 11.54 -2.77 -2.36
C ILE A 291 11.20 -1.29 -2.14
N HIS A 292 12.11 -0.41 -2.57
CA HIS A 292 11.94 1.05 -2.50
C HIS A 292 12.36 1.72 -3.82
N PRO A 293 11.92 2.96 -4.11
CA PRO A 293 12.12 3.60 -5.42
C PRO A 293 13.59 3.74 -5.88
N THR A 294 14.52 3.82 -4.92
CA THR A 294 15.96 3.97 -5.15
C THR A 294 16.75 2.65 -5.05
N SER A 295 16.07 1.51 -5.09
CA SER A 295 16.72 0.19 -5.01
C SER A 295 17.69 -0.01 -6.18
N PRO A 296 18.95 -0.40 -5.94
CA PRO A 296 19.90 -0.67 -7.01
C PRO A 296 19.40 -1.78 -7.95
N ALA A 297 19.64 -1.65 -9.27
CA ALA A 297 19.18 -2.64 -10.26
C ALA A 297 19.65 -4.07 -9.96
N ALA A 298 20.88 -4.23 -9.44
CA ALA A 298 21.39 -5.54 -9.02
C ALA A 298 20.58 -6.15 -7.85
N ASN A 299 20.06 -5.31 -6.94
CA ASN A 299 19.22 -5.77 -5.84
C ASN A 299 17.83 -6.17 -6.35
N ILE A 300 17.25 -5.45 -7.31
CA ILE A 300 15.95 -5.80 -7.91
C ILE A 300 15.95 -7.24 -8.45
N ASP A 301 16.98 -7.63 -9.20
CA ASP A 301 17.13 -8.98 -9.74
C ASP A 301 17.32 -10.04 -8.65
N LYS A 302 18.07 -9.71 -7.58
CA LYS A 302 18.21 -10.60 -6.41
C LYS A 302 16.87 -10.79 -5.71
N ILE A 303 16.15 -9.71 -5.42
CA ILE A 303 14.85 -9.74 -4.75
C ILE A 303 13.84 -10.56 -5.57
N LYS A 304 13.79 -10.37 -6.89
CA LYS A 304 12.93 -11.19 -7.76
C LYS A 304 13.24 -12.68 -7.65
N LYS A 305 14.52 -13.07 -7.65
CA LYS A 305 14.93 -14.48 -7.45
C LYS A 305 14.52 -15.02 -6.07
N ILE A 306 14.63 -14.22 -5.02
CA ILE A 306 14.21 -14.63 -3.68
C ILE A 306 12.68 -14.78 -3.63
N ILE A 307 11.91 -13.86 -4.22
CA ILE A 307 10.46 -13.99 -4.35
C ILE A 307 10.10 -15.31 -5.06
N ASP A 308 10.74 -15.60 -6.20
CA ASP A 308 10.43 -16.80 -6.98
C ASP A 308 10.78 -18.10 -6.23
N SER A 309 11.91 -18.10 -5.51
CA SER A 309 12.46 -19.31 -4.87
C SER A 309 11.96 -19.55 -3.45
N ASP A 310 11.82 -18.51 -2.62
CA ASP A 310 11.60 -18.64 -1.18
C ASP A 310 10.15 -18.36 -0.75
N ILE A 311 9.37 -17.58 -1.53
CA ILE A 311 7.93 -17.42 -1.31
C ILE A 311 7.17 -18.57 -1.99
N LYS A 312 6.40 -19.33 -1.22
CA LYS A 312 5.64 -20.49 -1.73
C LYS A 312 4.19 -20.16 -2.05
N ASP A 313 3.58 -19.25 -1.32
CA ASP A 313 2.23 -18.75 -1.60
C ASP A 313 2.21 -17.97 -2.93
N ALA A 314 1.36 -18.43 -3.86
CA ALA A 314 1.25 -17.86 -5.20
C ALA A 314 0.66 -16.45 -5.21
N THR A 315 -0.23 -16.13 -4.26
CA THR A 315 -0.86 -14.81 -4.14
C THR A 315 0.17 -13.79 -3.65
N ILE A 316 0.88 -14.10 -2.56
CA ILE A 316 1.96 -13.26 -2.03
C ILE A 316 3.03 -13.02 -3.09
N LYS A 317 3.42 -14.07 -3.82
CA LYS A 317 4.39 -13.96 -4.92
C LYS A 317 3.92 -12.98 -5.99
N SER A 318 2.69 -13.12 -6.45
CA SER A 318 2.08 -12.23 -7.45
C SER A 318 2.03 -10.78 -6.96
N ASP A 319 1.61 -10.56 -5.71
CA ASP A 319 1.46 -9.22 -5.14
C ASP A 319 2.82 -8.54 -4.93
N LEU A 320 3.83 -9.26 -4.44
CA LEU A 320 5.20 -8.74 -4.33
C LEU A 320 5.80 -8.37 -5.69
N LEU A 321 5.59 -9.19 -6.73
CA LEU A 321 6.10 -8.88 -8.08
C LEU A 321 5.39 -7.65 -8.66
N LYS A 322 4.06 -7.52 -8.47
CA LYS A 322 3.31 -6.32 -8.88
C LYS A 322 3.80 -5.09 -8.14
N MET A 323 3.96 -5.18 -6.82
CA MET A 323 4.50 -4.10 -6.00
C MET A 323 5.91 -3.73 -6.43
N GLN A 324 6.79 -4.71 -6.67
CA GLN A 324 8.15 -4.45 -7.15
C GLN A 324 8.11 -3.63 -8.45
N VAL A 325 7.34 -4.05 -9.45
CA VAL A 325 7.18 -3.28 -10.71
C VAL A 325 6.56 -1.90 -10.44
N ALA A 326 5.57 -1.81 -9.57
CA ALA A 326 4.95 -0.54 -9.19
C ALA A 326 5.91 0.39 -8.44
N ILE A 327 6.91 -0.10 -7.72
CA ILE A 327 7.83 0.75 -6.95
C ILE A 327 9.11 1.05 -7.74
N THR A 328 9.74 0.04 -8.33
CA THR A 328 11.05 0.16 -8.99
C THR A 328 10.96 0.36 -10.49
N GLY A 329 9.77 0.17 -11.08
CA GLY A 329 9.56 0.19 -12.53
C GLY A 329 9.91 -1.14 -13.20
N LEU A 330 9.81 -1.14 -14.52
CA LEU A 330 10.13 -2.29 -15.37
C LEU A 330 11.65 -2.55 -15.41
N LYS A 331 12.02 -3.79 -15.70
CA LYS A 331 13.43 -4.18 -15.76
C LYS A 331 14.14 -3.51 -16.94
N ILE A 332 15.22 -2.81 -16.64
CA ILE A 332 16.10 -2.19 -17.64
C ILE A 332 16.67 -3.27 -18.58
N GLY A 333 16.63 -2.99 -19.88
CA GLY A 333 17.09 -3.87 -20.95
C GLY A 333 16.04 -4.86 -21.47
N GLU A 334 14.90 -5.03 -20.79
CA GLU A 334 13.78 -5.81 -21.32
C GLU A 334 12.99 -5.01 -22.36
N ALA A 335 12.31 -5.72 -23.26
CA ALA A 335 11.43 -5.08 -24.25
C ALA A 335 10.30 -4.32 -23.53
N ALA A 336 10.08 -3.07 -23.93
CA ALA A 336 8.98 -2.28 -23.40
C ALA A 336 7.64 -2.93 -23.80
N PRO A 337 6.68 -3.11 -22.87
CA PRO A 337 5.37 -3.65 -23.21
C PRO A 337 4.69 -2.78 -24.28
N ASP A 338 4.30 -3.40 -25.39
CA ASP A 338 3.54 -2.73 -26.44
C ASP A 338 2.05 -2.80 -26.12
N VAL A 339 1.38 -1.66 -26.23
CA VAL A 339 -0.03 -1.50 -25.86
C VAL A 339 -0.72 -0.63 -26.90
N ALA A 340 -1.96 -0.99 -27.24
CA ALA A 340 -2.80 -0.18 -28.10
C ALA A 340 -3.31 1.04 -27.31
N LEU A 341 -3.09 2.22 -27.86
CA LEU A 341 -3.50 3.51 -27.32
C LEU A 341 -4.29 4.28 -28.36
N THR A 342 -5.01 5.31 -27.93
CA THR A 342 -5.85 6.12 -28.82
C THR A 342 -5.35 7.56 -28.87
N LYS A 343 -5.12 8.11 -30.06
CA LYS A 343 -4.76 9.52 -30.28
C LYS A 343 -5.96 10.45 -30.06
N GLN A 344 -5.70 11.76 -30.01
CA GLN A 344 -6.75 12.78 -29.91
C GLN A 344 -7.77 12.71 -31.05
N ASP A 345 -7.34 12.38 -32.27
CA ASP A 345 -8.20 12.21 -33.45
C ASP A 345 -8.91 10.85 -33.51
N GLY A 346 -8.75 10.02 -32.48
CA GLY A 346 -9.35 8.69 -32.40
C GLY A 346 -8.58 7.58 -33.12
N LYS A 347 -7.48 7.88 -33.82
CA LYS A 347 -6.67 6.84 -34.47
C LYS A 347 -5.92 6.00 -33.44
N ALA A 348 -5.75 4.73 -33.77
CA ALA A 348 -4.92 3.81 -33.00
C ALA A 348 -3.44 4.28 -33.02
N TYR A 349 -2.74 3.95 -31.93
CA TYR A 349 -1.32 4.16 -31.77
C TYR A 349 -0.70 3.01 -30.99
N LYS A 350 0.52 2.63 -31.36
CA LYS A 350 1.36 1.70 -30.58
C LYS A 350 2.66 2.36 -30.17
N LEU A 351 3.15 2.03 -28.97
CA LEU A 351 4.43 2.56 -28.50
C LEU A 351 5.60 2.10 -29.40
N SER A 352 5.49 0.91 -29.98
CA SER A 352 6.45 0.37 -30.93
C SER A 352 6.62 1.21 -32.21
N GLU A 353 5.71 2.13 -32.53
CA GLU A 353 5.87 3.10 -33.63
C GLU A 353 7.06 4.05 -33.44
N ASN A 354 7.59 4.17 -32.22
CA ASN A 354 8.75 5.03 -31.92
C ASN A 354 10.10 4.35 -32.16
N LYS A 355 10.13 3.05 -32.48
CA LYS A 355 11.39 2.32 -32.71
C LYS A 355 12.23 2.98 -33.80
N GLY A 356 13.55 2.85 -33.66
CA GLY A 356 14.54 3.58 -34.45
C GLY A 356 15.03 4.86 -33.77
N LYS A 357 14.37 5.30 -32.69
CA LYS A 357 14.76 6.49 -31.93
C LYS A 357 14.43 6.31 -30.45
N PRO A 358 15.24 6.81 -29.51
CA PRO A 358 14.85 6.82 -28.11
C PRO A 358 13.57 7.62 -27.89
N TYR A 359 12.81 7.27 -26.87
CA TYR A 359 11.59 7.97 -26.54
C TYR A 359 11.28 8.01 -25.06
N MET A 360 10.67 9.11 -24.62
CA MET A 360 10.15 9.29 -23.27
C MET A 360 8.65 9.03 -23.27
N VAL A 361 8.21 8.16 -22.37
CA VAL A 361 6.79 7.97 -22.05
C VAL A 361 6.50 8.74 -20.76
N PHE A 362 5.61 9.72 -20.84
CA PHE A 362 5.16 10.52 -19.71
C PHE A 362 3.70 10.20 -19.39
N PHE A 363 3.45 9.59 -18.24
CA PHE A 363 2.11 9.33 -17.73
C PHE A 363 1.62 10.49 -16.87
N TYR A 364 0.40 10.95 -17.15
CA TYR A 364 -0.15 12.14 -16.51
C TYR A 364 -1.69 12.06 -16.43
N ALA A 365 -2.27 12.78 -15.47
CA ALA A 365 -3.70 12.96 -15.33
C ALA A 365 -4.03 14.36 -14.80
N SER A 366 -5.17 14.92 -15.21
CA SER A 366 -5.62 16.27 -14.84
C SER A 366 -5.83 16.47 -13.35
N TRP A 367 -6.18 15.41 -12.63
CA TRP A 367 -6.51 15.46 -11.20
C TRP A 367 -5.28 15.52 -10.29
N ASN A 368 -4.07 15.37 -10.83
CA ASN A 368 -2.84 15.56 -10.07
C ASN A 368 -2.27 16.97 -10.32
N PRO A 369 -2.34 17.88 -9.33
CA PRO A 369 -2.01 19.30 -9.51
C PRO A 369 -0.53 19.55 -9.82
N TYR A 370 0.36 18.68 -9.34
CA TYR A 370 1.80 18.79 -9.57
C TYR A 370 2.16 18.73 -11.07
N ILE A 371 1.30 18.10 -11.89
CA ILE A 371 1.50 18.07 -13.34
C ILE A 371 1.43 19.45 -13.95
N SER A 372 0.37 20.22 -13.68
CA SER A 372 0.23 21.57 -14.23
C SER A 372 1.19 22.57 -13.59
N GLU A 373 1.40 22.47 -12.28
CA GLU A 373 2.13 23.48 -11.50
C GLU A 373 3.65 23.39 -11.68
N ALA A 374 4.20 22.17 -11.69
CA ALA A 374 5.65 21.95 -11.68
C ALA A 374 6.15 21.16 -12.88
N THR A 375 5.37 20.19 -13.37
CA THR A 375 5.86 19.23 -14.36
C THR A 375 5.85 19.79 -15.78
N VAL A 376 4.74 20.37 -16.22
CA VAL A 376 4.58 20.90 -17.58
C VAL A 376 5.57 22.01 -17.92
N PRO A 377 5.89 22.98 -17.03
CA PRO A 377 6.93 23.97 -17.29
C PRO A 377 8.29 23.34 -17.61
N VAL A 378 8.75 22.40 -16.77
CA VAL A 378 10.04 21.71 -16.98
C VAL A 378 9.99 20.80 -18.21
N LEU A 379 8.87 20.12 -18.45
CA LEU A 379 8.67 19.29 -19.63
C LEU A 379 8.84 20.08 -20.93
N LYS A 380 8.34 21.32 -20.99
CA LYS A 380 8.54 22.21 -22.16
C LYS A 380 10.02 22.42 -22.44
N GLU A 381 10.82 22.67 -21.40
CA GLU A 381 12.27 22.86 -21.54
C GLU A 381 12.97 21.58 -22.01
N VAL A 382 12.63 20.43 -21.42
CA VAL A 382 13.15 19.12 -21.81
C VAL A 382 12.84 18.83 -23.28
N VAL A 383 11.59 18.98 -23.70
CA VAL A 383 11.16 18.75 -25.09
C VAL A 383 11.88 19.70 -26.04
N ASN A 384 12.00 20.98 -25.67
CA ASN A 384 12.70 21.99 -26.46
C ASN A 384 14.22 21.77 -26.52
N PHE A 385 14.82 21.11 -25.55
CA PHE A 385 16.25 20.80 -25.57
C PHE A 385 16.55 19.60 -26.47
N TYR A 386 15.87 18.47 -26.25
CA TYR A 386 16.16 17.24 -26.98
C TYR A 386 15.54 17.20 -28.39
N LYS A 387 14.42 17.90 -28.64
CA LYS A 387 13.78 18.06 -29.97
C LYS A 387 13.76 16.78 -30.81
N SER A 388 14.42 16.81 -31.97
CA SER A 388 14.49 15.72 -32.94
C SER A 388 15.51 14.62 -32.56
N LYS A 389 16.15 14.66 -31.39
CA LYS A 389 17.03 13.57 -30.92
C LYS A 389 16.28 12.43 -30.22
N MET A 390 15.07 12.67 -29.74
CA MET A 390 14.18 11.63 -29.22
C MET A 390 12.70 11.88 -29.59
N ASN A 391 11.82 10.93 -29.32
CA ASN A 391 10.37 11.13 -29.39
C ASN A 391 9.77 11.31 -27.99
N PHE A 392 8.61 11.95 -27.92
CA PHE A 392 7.87 12.17 -26.68
C PHE A 392 6.46 11.64 -26.83
N VAL A 393 6.05 10.78 -25.91
CA VAL A 393 4.71 10.19 -25.87
C VAL A 393 4.07 10.57 -24.54
N PHE A 394 2.98 11.32 -24.61
CA PHE A 394 2.23 11.79 -23.46
C PHE A 394 1.01 10.89 -23.28
N VAL A 395 1.07 9.99 -22.30
CA VAL A 395 0.02 9.01 -22.00
C VAL A 395 -0.88 9.56 -20.90
N ASN A 396 -2.07 9.96 -21.29
CA ASN A 396 -3.09 10.41 -20.34
C ASN A 396 -3.79 9.21 -19.70
N VAL A 397 -3.97 9.29 -18.38
CA VAL A 397 -4.70 8.30 -17.57
C VAL A 397 -5.86 8.94 -16.79
N ASP A 398 -6.49 9.97 -17.35
CA ASP A 398 -7.79 10.47 -16.86
C ASP A 398 -8.87 9.38 -17.01
N ASP A 399 -10.01 9.54 -16.32
CA ASP A 399 -11.04 8.51 -16.27
C ASP A 399 -11.79 8.34 -17.59
N THR A 400 -11.83 9.40 -18.41
CA THR A 400 -12.61 9.46 -19.64
C THR A 400 -11.84 10.06 -20.80
N LYS A 401 -12.23 9.68 -22.03
CA LYS A 401 -11.67 10.24 -23.26
C LYS A 401 -11.92 11.76 -23.38
N ASP A 402 -13.07 12.23 -22.90
CA ASP A 402 -13.40 13.66 -22.93
C ASP A 402 -12.49 14.48 -22.02
N GLN A 403 -12.16 13.95 -20.83
CA GLN A 403 -11.15 14.55 -19.97
C GLN A 403 -9.80 14.57 -20.69
N PHE A 404 -9.34 13.45 -21.24
CA PHE A 404 -8.10 13.41 -22.03
C PHE A 404 -8.03 14.51 -23.09
N ILE A 405 -9.05 14.67 -23.92
CA ILE A 405 -9.08 15.68 -24.99
C ILE A 405 -8.94 17.10 -24.40
N LYS A 406 -9.68 17.41 -23.33
CA LYS A 406 -9.60 18.71 -22.64
C LYS A 406 -8.22 18.93 -22.00
N THR A 407 -7.73 17.94 -21.26
CA THR A 407 -6.46 18.00 -20.53
C THR A 407 -5.28 18.17 -21.46
N SER A 408 -5.19 17.35 -22.53
CA SER A 408 -4.09 17.44 -23.51
C SER A 408 -4.08 18.78 -24.25
N ASN A 409 -5.24 19.30 -24.65
CA ASN A 409 -5.36 20.61 -25.30
C ASN A 409 -5.03 21.78 -24.37
N SER A 410 -5.27 21.63 -23.07
CA SER A 410 -4.97 22.66 -22.08
C SER A 410 -3.48 22.65 -21.68
N LEU A 411 -2.95 21.48 -21.30
CA LEU A 411 -1.65 21.35 -20.66
C LEU A 411 -0.49 21.20 -21.65
N LEU A 412 -0.73 20.52 -22.77
CA LEU A 412 0.35 20.05 -23.66
C LEU A 412 0.31 20.70 -25.05
N LYS A 413 -0.58 21.67 -25.26
CA LYS A 413 -0.63 22.45 -26.51
C LYS A 413 0.69 23.18 -26.74
N GLY A 414 1.23 23.04 -27.95
CA GLY A 414 2.51 23.63 -28.34
C GLY A 414 3.74 22.87 -27.84
N ILE A 415 3.57 21.75 -27.13
CA ILE A 415 4.68 20.87 -26.73
C ILE A 415 4.80 19.77 -27.79
N GLN A 416 5.97 19.65 -28.40
CA GLN A 416 6.23 18.61 -29.40
C GLN A 416 6.14 17.21 -28.76
N GLY A 417 5.20 16.40 -29.24
CA GLY A 417 5.00 15.03 -28.79
C GLY A 417 3.68 14.46 -29.28
N VAL A 418 3.44 13.17 -29.00
CA VAL A 418 2.19 12.49 -29.35
C VAL A 418 1.34 12.35 -28.09
N ASN A 419 0.15 12.97 -28.09
CA ASN A 419 -0.84 12.81 -27.04
C ASN A 419 -1.68 11.56 -27.28
N VAL A 420 -1.73 10.66 -26.30
CA VAL A 420 -2.48 9.41 -26.38
C VAL A 420 -3.20 9.11 -25.07
N TYR A 421 -4.28 8.34 -25.17
CA TYR A 421 -5.13 7.95 -24.06
C TYR A 421 -4.99 6.46 -23.74
N GLY A 422 -4.73 6.16 -22.46
CA GLY A 422 -4.89 4.83 -21.90
C GLY A 422 -6.36 4.60 -21.56
N GLU A 423 -7.06 3.82 -22.38
CA GLU A 423 -8.50 3.59 -22.21
C GLU A 423 -8.83 2.97 -20.84
N GLY A 424 -9.69 3.65 -20.07
CA GLY A 424 -10.02 3.29 -18.68
C GLY A 424 -9.10 3.92 -17.63
N GLY A 425 -8.28 4.90 -18.02
CA GLY A 425 -7.43 5.66 -17.10
C GLY A 425 -6.41 4.79 -16.39
N LEU A 426 -6.34 4.88 -15.06
CA LEU A 426 -5.48 4.03 -14.24
C LEU A 426 -5.82 2.53 -14.30
N ASN A 427 -7.01 2.14 -14.81
CA ASN A 427 -7.36 0.74 -15.02
C ASN A 427 -6.94 0.20 -16.39
N SER A 428 -6.36 1.05 -17.25
CA SER A 428 -5.94 0.70 -18.60
C SER A 428 -4.86 -0.37 -18.63
N ASP A 429 -4.75 -1.09 -19.76
CA ASP A 429 -3.71 -2.09 -19.98
C ASP A 429 -2.29 -1.49 -19.89
N ILE A 430 -2.12 -0.25 -20.36
CA ILE A 430 -0.84 0.46 -20.27
C ILE A 430 -0.47 0.78 -18.82
N ALA A 431 -1.43 1.26 -18.01
CA ALA A 431 -1.17 1.56 -16.60
C ALA A 431 -0.77 0.29 -15.83
N LYS A 432 -1.48 -0.82 -16.06
CA LYS A 432 -1.17 -2.12 -15.46
C LYS A 432 0.20 -2.65 -15.87
N LYS A 433 0.51 -2.66 -17.17
CA LYS A 433 1.79 -3.19 -17.70
C LYS A 433 3.00 -2.36 -17.29
N TYR A 434 2.85 -1.05 -17.10
CA TYR A 434 3.94 -0.16 -16.66
C TYR A 434 3.93 0.07 -15.13
N GLY A 435 3.03 -0.57 -14.39
CA GLY A 435 2.89 -0.41 -12.94
C GLY A 435 2.62 1.03 -12.53
N VAL A 436 1.75 1.74 -13.27
CA VAL A 436 1.38 3.13 -13.04
C VAL A 436 0.14 3.18 -12.14
N TYR A 437 0.34 3.72 -10.94
CA TYR A 437 -0.70 4.00 -9.95
C TYR A 437 -0.78 5.51 -9.71
N GLY A 438 -1.83 5.97 -9.03
CA GLY A 438 -2.02 7.40 -8.79
C GLY A 438 -0.86 8.05 -8.03
N PHE A 439 -0.28 7.35 -7.05
CA PHE A 439 0.90 7.80 -6.32
C PHE A 439 2.18 7.91 -7.18
N LYS A 440 2.21 7.36 -8.39
CA LYS A 440 3.34 7.47 -9.33
C LYS A 440 3.17 8.61 -10.32
N LEU A 441 2.06 9.33 -10.34
CA LEU A 441 1.89 10.43 -11.28
C LEU A 441 2.55 11.71 -10.72
N PRO A 442 3.27 12.51 -11.55
CA PRO A 442 3.71 12.21 -12.92
C PRO A 442 4.71 11.05 -12.98
N CYS A 443 4.67 10.22 -14.02
CA CYS A 443 5.63 9.12 -14.21
C CYS A 443 6.35 9.23 -15.54
N PHE A 444 7.68 9.14 -15.53
CA PHE A 444 8.54 9.15 -16.72
C PHE A 444 9.28 7.83 -16.87
N VAL A 445 9.24 7.27 -18.07
CA VAL A 445 9.98 6.06 -18.45
C VAL A 445 10.72 6.33 -19.74
N ILE A 446 12.02 6.06 -19.76
CA ILE A 446 12.84 6.19 -20.97
C ILE A 446 12.97 4.83 -21.65
N ILE A 447 12.78 4.82 -22.96
CA ILE A 447 12.90 3.65 -23.81
C ILE A 447 13.94 3.94 -24.89
N ASP A 448 14.82 2.99 -25.13
CA ASP A 448 15.88 3.12 -26.13
C ASP A 448 15.36 2.96 -27.56
N LYS A 449 16.25 3.20 -28.54
CA LYS A 449 15.93 3.10 -29.98
C LYS A 449 15.46 1.71 -30.43
N ASP A 450 15.79 0.66 -29.70
CA ASP A 450 15.43 -0.72 -30.04
C ASP A 450 14.08 -1.12 -29.39
N GLY A 451 13.51 -0.22 -28.58
CA GLY A 451 12.25 -0.43 -27.87
C GLY A 451 12.43 -1.17 -26.54
N LYS A 452 13.60 -1.07 -25.91
CA LYS A 452 13.87 -1.65 -24.59
C LYS A 452 13.89 -0.60 -23.50
N ILE A 453 13.46 -0.97 -22.29
CA ILE A 453 13.45 -0.09 -21.11
C ILE A 453 14.88 0.38 -20.84
N ALA A 454 15.11 1.69 -20.86
CA ALA A 454 16.41 2.30 -20.67
C ALA A 454 16.62 2.87 -19.26
N SER A 455 15.56 2.93 -18.45
CA SER A 455 15.60 3.47 -17.09
C SER A 455 14.59 2.82 -16.16
N ARG A 456 14.76 3.06 -14.85
CA ARG A 456 13.65 2.96 -13.90
C ARG A 456 12.56 4.00 -14.20
N SER A 457 11.47 3.95 -13.44
CA SER A 457 10.49 5.03 -13.40
C SER A 457 11.03 6.24 -12.62
N PHE A 458 10.77 7.44 -13.11
CA PHE A 458 11.04 8.71 -12.42
C PHE A 458 9.74 9.47 -12.17
N VAL A 459 9.67 10.22 -11.08
CA VAL A 459 8.53 11.10 -10.76
C VAL A 459 8.89 12.58 -10.81
N ASN A 460 10.16 12.90 -11.04
CA ASN A 460 10.64 14.26 -11.16
C ASN A 460 11.62 14.39 -12.33
N LEU A 461 11.37 15.36 -13.22
CA LEU A 461 12.20 15.63 -14.40
C LEU A 461 13.59 16.21 -14.03
N GLY A 462 13.76 16.72 -12.82
CA GLY A 462 15.02 17.29 -12.32
C GLY A 462 16.00 16.27 -11.73
N GLU A 463 15.68 14.98 -11.70
CA GLU A 463 16.58 13.96 -11.15
C GLU A 463 17.84 13.79 -12.02
N GLN A 464 19.03 13.86 -11.40
CA GLN A 464 20.31 13.76 -12.13
C GLN A 464 20.49 12.44 -12.88
N GLU A 465 19.97 11.34 -12.34
CA GLU A 465 20.00 10.04 -12.99
C GLU A 465 19.17 10.05 -14.29
N LEU A 466 18.00 10.71 -14.29
CA LEU A 466 17.19 10.86 -15.50
C LEU A 466 17.95 11.65 -16.58
N VAL A 467 18.58 12.76 -16.20
CA VAL A 467 19.42 13.56 -17.12
C VAL A 467 20.53 12.70 -17.73
N THR A 468 21.22 11.91 -16.90
CA THR A 468 22.28 11.00 -17.35
C THR A 468 21.77 9.96 -18.35
N VAL A 469 20.58 9.41 -18.12
CA VAL A 469 19.95 8.48 -19.07
C VAL A 469 19.62 9.19 -20.38
N LEU A 470 19.00 10.38 -20.33
CA LEU A 470 18.63 11.12 -21.53
C LEU A 470 19.84 11.51 -22.38
N ASP A 471 20.91 11.98 -21.75
CA ASP A 471 22.19 12.28 -22.39
C ASP A 471 22.76 11.03 -23.07
N LYS A 472 22.79 9.90 -22.35
CA LYS A 472 23.25 8.61 -22.91
C LYS A 472 22.44 8.16 -24.11
N GLN A 473 21.11 8.31 -24.08
CA GLN A 473 20.25 7.86 -25.17
C GLN A 473 20.32 8.78 -26.39
N THR A 474 20.56 10.07 -26.20
CA THR A 474 20.48 11.08 -27.28
C THR A 474 21.84 11.55 -27.80
N GLY A 475 22.91 11.31 -27.05
CA GLY A 475 24.25 11.85 -27.31
C GLY A 475 24.36 13.35 -27.04
N LEU A 476 23.37 13.97 -26.40
CA LEU A 476 23.45 15.36 -25.93
C LEU A 476 24.05 15.43 -24.52
N SER A 477 24.35 16.64 -24.07
CA SER A 477 24.75 16.91 -22.68
C SER A 477 23.94 18.08 -22.16
N ALA A 478 22.95 17.80 -21.33
CA ALA A 478 22.13 18.84 -20.73
C ALA A 478 22.94 19.71 -19.74
N PRO A 479 22.56 20.98 -19.55
CA PRO A 479 23.16 21.82 -18.51
C PRO A 479 22.99 21.15 -17.14
N LYS A 480 24.08 20.95 -16.41
CA LYS A 480 23.99 20.49 -15.02
C LYS A 480 23.37 21.60 -14.19
N ALA A 481 22.24 21.34 -13.53
CA ALA A 481 21.73 22.24 -12.51
C ALA A 481 22.83 22.45 -11.44
N GLN A 482 23.19 23.70 -11.15
CA GLN A 482 24.09 23.99 -10.04
C GLN A 482 23.45 23.51 -8.74
N PRO A 483 24.19 22.93 -7.78
CA PRO A 483 23.62 22.39 -6.54
C PRO A 483 22.92 23.40 -5.62
N ASN A 484 22.86 24.70 -5.97
CA ASN A 484 22.27 25.75 -5.16
C ASN A 484 21.18 26.51 -5.93
N VAL A 485 19.99 25.92 -5.95
CA VAL A 485 18.78 26.70 -5.72
C VAL A 485 18.17 26.03 -4.50
N GLN A 486 18.16 26.75 -3.37
CA GLN A 486 17.42 26.34 -2.19
C GLN A 486 15.99 26.03 -2.65
N MET A 487 15.68 24.75 -2.82
CA MET A 487 14.32 24.31 -2.69
C MET A 487 13.95 24.77 -1.28
N GLN A 488 12.96 25.67 -1.17
CA GLN A 488 12.27 25.90 0.09
C GLN A 488 12.11 24.53 0.76
N PRO A 489 12.41 24.40 2.06
CA PRO A 489 12.49 23.09 2.69
C PRO A 489 11.18 22.38 2.38
N GLN A 490 11.25 21.40 1.48
CA GLN A 490 10.28 20.34 1.41
C GLN A 490 10.17 19.90 2.85
N LEU A 491 8.97 20.02 3.42
CA LEU A 491 8.60 19.35 4.64
C LEU A 491 9.21 17.96 4.57
N GLN A 492 10.37 17.79 5.19
CA GLN A 492 10.85 16.50 5.59
C GLN A 492 9.75 16.07 6.54
N LEU A 493 8.82 15.28 6.00
CA LEU A 493 8.02 14.40 6.81
C LEU A 493 9.04 13.50 7.47
N ASP A 494 9.48 13.95 8.65
CA ASP A 494 10.16 13.15 9.62
C ASP A 494 9.41 11.82 9.67
N PRO A 495 10.05 10.66 9.42
CA PRO A 495 9.42 9.36 9.57
C PRO A 495 8.82 9.16 10.98
N SER A 496 9.28 9.94 11.97
CA SER A 496 8.69 10.03 13.32
C SER A 496 7.28 10.64 13.33
N ALA A 497 6.92 11.46 12.33
CA ALA A 497 5.62 12.13 12.25
C ALA A 497 4.48 11.18 11.84
N MET A 498 4.80 9.96 11.36
CA MET A 498 3.81 8.88 11.15
C MET A 498 3.60 8.01 12.40
N GLN A 499 4.25 8.30 13.54
CA GLN A 499 4.09 7.55 14.79
C GLN A 499 3.44 8.33 15.94
N GLN A 500 2.97 9.56 15.70
CA GLN A 500 2.24 10.30 16.72
C GLN A 500 0.75 10.32 16.39
N ALA A 501 -0.02 9.50 17.11
CA ALA A 501 -1.45 9.74 17.26
C ALA A 501 -1.66 11.16 17.81
N PRO A 502 -2.69 11.91 17.37
CA PRO A 502 -2.94 13.24 17.91
C PRO A 502 -3.25 13.13 19.41
N GLN A 503 -2.44 13.76 20.25
CA GLN A 503 -2.88 14.05 21.62
C GLN A 503 -4.02 15.08 21.54
N PRO A 504 -5.15 14.87 22.25
CA PRO A 504 -6.17 15.90 22.37
C PRO A 504 -5.58 17.10 23.12
N ALA A 505 -5.64 18.27 22.49
CA ALA A 505 -5.31 19.53 23.14
C ALA A 505 -6.24 19.76 24.34
N ASN A 506 -5.66 19.96 25.52
CA ASN A 506 -6.40 20.40 26.71
C ASN A 506 -7.01 21.79 26.43
N PRO A 507 -8.31 22.02 26.69
CA PRO A 507 -8.89 23.35 26.59
C PRO A 507 -8.27 24.26 27.67
N GLN A 508 -7.70 25.40 27.24
CA GLN A 508 -7.32 26.47 28.16
C GLN A 508 -8.57 26.99 28.90
N PRO A 509 -8.50 27.25 30.21
CA PRO A 509 -9.60 27.86 30.95
C PRO A 509 -9.81 29.31 30.46
N ALA A 510 -11.07 29.65 30.20
CA ALA A 510 -11.47 31.00 29.84
C ALA A 510 -11.17 31.98 30.99
N PRO A 511 -10.72 33.22 30.70
CA PRO A 511 -10.51 34.23 31.73
C PRO A 511 -11.85 34.66 32.32
N THR A 512 -12.00 34.46 33.62
CA THR A 512 -13.07 35.03 34.44
C THR A 512 -12.99 36.56 34.43
N LYS A 513 -14.13 37.21 34.20
CA LYS A 513 -14.35 38.59 34.63
C LYS A 513 -14.70 38.63 36.12
#